data_AF-A0A2R6CYP0-F1
#
_entry.id   AF-A0A2R6CYP0-F1
#
_cell.length_a   1.000
_cell.length_b   1.000
_cell.length_c   1.000
_cell.angle_alpha   90.00
_cell.angle_beta   90.00
_cell.angle_gamma   90.00
#
_symmetry.space_group_name_H-M   'P 1'
#
loop_
_entity.id
_entity.type
_entity.pdbx_description
1 polymer ?
#
loop_
_entity_poly.entity_id
_entity_poly.type
_entity_poly.pdbx_seq_one_letter_code
_entity_poly.pdbx_strand_id
1 'polypeptide(L)'
;MANDDDGTDVRSVVVPTRVYKTVTVFSTLFAVVTVVGGFVVLDVATKRASVALSEVDPLAALAGVALIATGAVTYAFSTRFQAAGMGNGNAKDDTDERSHDG
;
A
#
# COMPACT_ATOMS: atom_id res chain seq x y z
N MET A 1 -14.91 46.62 6.24
CA MET A 1 -14.85 45.90 4.96
C MET A 1 -14.89 44.43 5.32
N ALA A 2 -16.04 43.80 5.14
CA ALA A 2 -16.25 42.39 5.48
C ALA A 2 -15.37 41.55 4.54
N ASN A 3 -14.56 40.65 5.12
CA ASN A 3 -13.93 39.59 4.34
C ASN A 3 -14.90 38.41 4.34
N ASP A 4 -15.83 38.44 3.39
CA ASP A 4 -16.58 37.27 2.96
C ASP A 4 -15.63 36.41 2.11
N ASP A 5 -14.76 35.66 2.79
CA ASP A 5 -14.07 34.50 2.22
C ASP A 5 -14.88 33.24 2.59
N ASP A 6 -16.20 33.29 2.34
CA ASP A 6 -17.06 32.11 2.27
C ASP A 6 -16.89 31.47 0.88
N GLY A 7 -15.62 31.16 0.55
CA GLY A 7 -15.30 30.20 -0.47
C GLY A 7 -15.68 28.84 0.08
N THR A 8 -16.97 28.52 0.04
CA THR A 8 -17.51 27.20 0.33
C THR A 8 -16.56 26.14 -0.24
N ASP A 9 -15.83 25.47 0.64
CA ASP A 9 -15.05 24.29 0.29
C ASP A 9 -16.05 23.16 0.04
N VAL A 10 -16.75 23.26 -1.09
CA VAL A 10 -17.85 22.38 -1.51
C VAL A 10 -17.37 20.93 -1.76
N ARG A 11 -16.11 20.61 -1.46
CA ARG A 11 -15.50 19.30 -1.71
C ARG A 11 -14.63 18.77 -0.55
N SER A 12 -14.60 19.40 0.62
CA SER A 12 -13.99 18.74 1.79
C SER A 12 -14.94 17.70 2.37
N VAL A 13 -14.69 16.43 2.01
CA VAL A 13 -15.39 15.28 2.60
C VAL A 13 -14.65 14.84 3.85
N VAL A 14 -15.23 15.10 5.02
CA VAL A 14 -14.73 14.60 6.31
C VAL A 14 -14.96 13.08 6.37
N VAL A 15 -13.89 12.29 6.29
CA VAL A 15 -13.97 10.82 6.34
C VAL A 15 -13.95 10.34 7.80
N PRO A 16 -14.96 9.56 8.25
CA PRO A 16 -14.95 8.96 9.59
C PRO A 16 -13.74 8.05 9.82
N THR A 17 -13.13 8.11 11.01
CA THR A 17 -11.90 7.37 11.36
C THR A 17 -11.99 5.86 11.15
N ARG A 18 -13.18 5.28 11.39
CA ARG A 18 -13.46 3.86 11.10
C ARG A 18 -13.33 3.53 9.60
N VAL A 19 -13.78 4.42 8.73
CA VAL A 19 -13.77 4.21 7.27
C VAL A 19 -12.34 4.22 6.77
N TYR A 20 -11.55 5.20 7.20
CA TYR A 20 -10.12 5.25 6.92
C TYR A 20 -9.41 3.95 7.34
N LYS A 21 -9.63 3.49 8.56
CA LYS A 21 -8.97 2.28 9.08
C LYS A 21 -9.37 1.02 8.31
N THR A 22 -10.67 0.86 8.06
CA THR A 22 -11.20 -0.25 7.28
C THR A 22 -10.62 -0.26 5.87
N VAL A 23 -10.66 0.87 5.16
CA VAL A 23 -10.14 0.96 3.79
C VAL A 23 -8.66 0.61 3.75
N THR A 24 -7.83 1.16 4.64
CA THR A 24 -6.39 0.86 4.69
C THR A 24 -6.11 -0.62 4.99
N VAL A 25 -6.82 -1.21 5.97
CA VAL A 25 -6.62 -2.61 6.35
C VAL A 25 -7.08 -3.56 5.24
N PHE A 26 -8.28 -3.34 4.68
CA PHE A 26 -8.77 -4.17 3.58
C PHE A 26 -7.92 -3.98 2.32
N SER A 27 -7.39 -2.78 2.06
CA SER A 27 -6.49 -2.53 0.91
C SER A 27 -5.17 -3.28 1.05
N THR A 28 -4.56 -3.24 2.24
CA THR A 28 -3.30 -3.97 2.48
C THR A 28 -3.52 -5.48 2.48
N LEU A 29 -4.62 -5.97 3.07
CA LEU A 29 -4.99 -7.39 3.01
C LEU A 29 -5.22 -7.86 1.57
N PHE A 30 -6.03 -7.12 0.81
CA PHE A 30 -6.30 -7.43 -0.60
C PHE A 30 -5.02 -7.40 -1.43
N ALA A 31 -4.16 -6.40 -1.22
CA ALA A 31 -2.87 -6.30 -1.90
C ALA A 31 -2.02 -7.55 -1.68
N VAL A 32 -1.86 -8.00 -0.42
CA VAL A 32 -1.09 -9.20 -0.09
C VAL A 32 -1.69 -10.44 -0.74
N VAL A 33 -3.01 -10.64 -0.63
CA VAL A 33 -3.70 -11.80 -1.22
C VAL A 33 -3.51 -11.84 -2.73
N THR A 34 -3.63 -10.70 -3.40
CA THR A 34 -3.51 -10.61 -4.86
C THR A 34 -2.07 -10.85 -5.31
N VAL A 35 -1.07 -10.30 -4.60
CA VAL A 35 0.35 -10.53 -4.90
C VAL A 35 0.72 -12.00 -4.72
N VAL A 36 0.36 -12.60 -3.58
CA VAL A 36 0.65 -14.01 -3.29
C VAL A 36 -0.07 -14.93 -4.29
N GLY A 37 -1.36 -14.67 -4.56
CA GLY A 37 -2.13 -15.41 -5.55
C GLY A 37 -1.53 -15.32 -6.96
N GLY A 38 -1.11 -14.13 -7.39
CA GLY A 38 -0.45 -13.94 -8.68
C GLY A 38 0.86 -14.71 -8.79
N PHE A 39 1.64 -14.78 -7.71
CA PHE A 39 2.88 -15.56 -7.65
C PHE A 39 2.61 -17.07 -7.74
N VAL A 40 1.57 -17.56 -7.06
CA VAL A 40 1.14 -18.97 -7.14
C VAL A 40 0.68 -19.32 -8.56
N VAL A 41 -0.11 -18.46 -9.20
CA VAL A 41 -0.56 -18.66 -10.59
C VAL A 41 0.64 -18.69 -11.54
N LEU A 42 1.61 -17.79 -11.36
CA LEU A 42 2.86 -17.78 -12.13
C LEU A 42 3.68 -19.06 -11.92
N ASP A 43 3.77 -19.55 -10.68
CA ASP A 43 4.50 -20.78 -10.36
C ASP A 43 3.89 -22.01 -11.06
N VAL A 44 2.56 -22.11 -11.07
CA VAL A 44 1.81 -23.15 -11.79
C VAL A 44 2.02 -23.03 -13.30
N ALA A 45 1.87 -21.83 -13.87
CA ALA A 45 2.02 -21.60 -15.30
C ALA A 45 3.44 -21.92 -15.81
N THR A 46 4.44 -21.72 -14.95
CA THR A 46 5.85 -21.92 -15.30
C THR A 46 6.37 -23.31 -14.88
N LYS A 47 5.55 -24.14 -14.21
CA LYS A 47 6.00 -25.40 -13.57
C LYS A 47 7.34 -25.22 -12.86
N ARG A 48 7.48 -24.12 -12.09
CA ARG A 48 8.72 -23.78 -11.35
C ARG A 48 9.97 -23.66 -12.23
N ALA A 49 9.86 -23.03 -13.41
CA ALA A 49 10.96 -22.78 -14.37
C ALA A 49 11.66 -24.03 -14.92
N SER A 50 11.02 -25.20 -14.81
CA SER A 50 11.64 -26.49 -15.14
C SER A 50 11.32 -26.98 -16.57
N VAL A 51 10.60 -26.18 -17.37
CA VAL A 51 9.94 -26.65 -18.59
C VAL A 51 10.18 -25.70 -19.75
N ALA A 52 10.24 -26.24 -20.98
CA ALA A 52 10.42 -25.48 -22.21
C ALA A 52 9.34 -24.40 -22.38
N LEU A 53 9.71 -23.22 -22.90
CA LEU A 53 8.79 -22.09 -23.09
C LEU A 53 7.54 -22.43 -23.93
N SER A 54 7.59 -23.49 -24.74
CA SER A 54 6.46 -23.99 -25.53
C SER A 54 5.33 -24.61 -24.71
N GLU A 55 5.58 -24.98 -23.45
CA GLU A 55 4.57 -25.55 -22.54
C GLU A 55 4.03 -24.53 -21.53
N VAL A 56 4.56 -23.30 -21.53
CA VAL A 56 4.06 -22.24 -20.65
C VAL A 56 2.69 -21.80 -21.16
N ASP A 57 1.70 -21.76 -20.27
CA ASP A 57 0.40 -21.15 -20.59
C ASP A 57 0.54 -19.61 -20.52
N PRO A 58 0.56 -18.90 -21.66
CA PRO A 58 0.78 -17.47 -21.69
C PRO A 58 -0.37 -16.69 -21.02
N LEU A 59 -1.58 -17.25 -21.04
CA LEU A 59 -2.76 -16.59 -20.48
C LEU A 59 -2.72 -16.63 -18.95
N ALA A 60 -2.34 -17.78 -18.39
CA ALA A 60 -2.14 -17.93 -16.94
C ALA A 60 -0.97 -17.06 -16.45
N ALA A 61 0.15 -17.03 -17.19
CA ALA A 61 1.29 -16.19 -16.85
C ALA A 61 0.92 -14.69 -16.84
N LEU A 62 0.20 -14.21 -17.87
CA LEU A 62 -0.30 -12.83 -17.93
C LEU A 62 -1.25 -12.53 -16.78
N ALA A 63 -2.15 -13.46 -16.43
CA ALA A 63 -3.06 -13.29 -15.29
C ALA A 63 -2.30 -13.16 -13.96
N GLY A 64 -1.27 -13.98 -13.74
CA GLY A 64 -0.44 -13.89 -12.53
C GLY A 64 0.34 -12.58 -12.44
N VAL A 65 0.90 -12.08 -13.55
CA VAL A 65 1.54 -10.75 -13.60
C VAL A 65 0.53 -9.64 -13.33
N ALA A 66 -0.67 -9.72 -13.92
CA ALA A 66 -1.72 -8.74 -13.71
C ALA A 66 -2.16 -8.68 -12.24
N LEU A 67 -2.26 -9.83 -11.57
CA LEU A 67 -2.54 -9.93 -10.14
C LEU A 67 -1.45 -9.25 -9.30
N ILE A 68 -0.18 -9.53 -9.57
CA ILE A 68 0.94 -8.88 -8.87
C ILE A 68 0.89 -7.36 -9.07
N ALA A 69 0.73 -6.88 -10.30
CA ALA A 69 0.65 -5.46 -10.61
C ALA A 69 -0.54 -4.79 -9.89
N THR A 70 -1.70 -5.43 -9.88
CA THR A 70 -2.91 -4.92 -9.20
C THR A 70 -2.70 -4.80 -7.69
N GLY A 71 -2.10 -5.81 -7.06
CA GLY A 71 -1.78 -5.77 -5.64
C GLY A 71 -0.74 -4.70 -5.29
N ALA A 72 0.30 -4.55 -6.12
CA ALA A 72 1.32 -3.52 -5.95
C ALA A 72 0.75 -2.10 -6.06
N VAL A 73 -0.10 -1.85 -7.06
CA VAL A 73 -0.82 -0.58 -7.21
C VAL A 73 -1.68 -0.32 -5.98
N THR A 74 -2.48 -1.29 -5.54
CA THR A 74 -3.35 -1.16 -4.35
C THR A 74 -2.54 -0.83 -3.09
N TYR A 75 -1.40 -1.49 -2.88
CA TYR A 75 -0.50 -1.19 -1.75
C TYR A 75 0.06 0.24 -1.84
N ALA A 76 0.56 0.66 -3.01
CA ALA A 76 1.08 2.00 -3.21
C ALA A 76 0.02 3.07 -2.88
N PHE A 77 -1.22 2.90 -3.32
CA PHE A 77 -2.33 3.78 -2.95
C PHE A 77 -2.62 3.76 -1.44
N SER A 78 -2.51 2.61 -0.79
CA SER A 78 -2.68 2.51 0.66
C SER A 78 -1.60 3.24 1.46
N THR A 79 -0.35 3.29 0.97
CA THR A 79 0.75 4.02 1.65
C THR A 79 0.58 5.54 1.63
N ARG A 80 -0.23 6.07 0.70
CA ARG A 80 -0.57 7.51 0.63
C ARG A 80 -1.46 7.94 1.79
N PHE A 81 -2.25 7.02 2.32
CA PHE A 81 -3.13 7.20 3.47
C PHE A 81 -2.40 6.77 4.74
N GLN A 82 -1.34 7.46 5.12
CA GLN A 82 -0.68 7.34 6.43
C GLN A 82 -1.39 8.22 7.47
N ALA A 83 -1.52 7.73 8.70
CA ALA A 83 -2.25 8.44 9.75
C ALA A 83 -1.57 9.78 10.07
N ALA A 84 -2.34 10.80 10.43
CA ALA A 84 -1.79 12.08 10.90
C ALA A 84 -0.93 11.84 12.16
N GLY A 85 0.40 11.80 11.99
CA GLY A 85 1.37 11.55 13.06
C GLY A 85 2.47 10.51 12.79
N MET A 86 2.43 9.76 11.68
CA MET A 86 3.45 8.72 11.36
C MET A 86 4.39 9.07 10.19
N GLY A 87 4.38 10.31 9.69
CA GLY A 87 5.35 10.81 8.72
C GLY A 87 6.13 11.97 9.32
N ASN A 88 7.44 11.79 9.53
CA ASN A 88 8.46 12.73 10.04
C ASN A 88 8.85 12.63 11.52
N GLY A 89 8.66 11.47 12.15
CA GLY A 89 9.23 11.18 13.46
C GLY A 89 10.28 10.07 13.37
N ASN A 90 11.50 10.40 12.96
CA ASN A 90 12.65 9.59 13.32
C ASN A 90 12.80 9.68 14.85
N ALA A 91 12.04 8.91 15.62
CA ALA A 91 12.25 8.75 17.05
C ALA A 91 13.51 7.87 17.25
N LYS A 92 14.66 8.44 16.92
CA LYS A 92 15.99 7.99 17.35
C LYS A 92 16.87 9.14 17.85
N ASP A 93 16.41 10.39 17.81
CA ASP A 93 17.03 11.49 18.55
C ASP A 93 16.21 11.73 19.82
N ASP A 94 16.51 10.98 20.87
CA ASP A 94 16.30 11.40 22.28
C ASP A 94 16.93 10.35 23.20
N THR A 95 18.26 10.26 23.16
CA THR A 95 19.06 9.95 24.36
C THR A 95 20.26 10.87 24.34
N ASP A 96 19.99 12.12 24.67
CA ASP A 96 20.96 13.10 25.15
C ASP A 96 21.49 12.62 26.51
N GLU A 97 22.43 11.68 26.54
CA GLU A 97 23.20 11.34 27.74
C GLU A 97 24.38 12.29 27.87
N ARG A 98 24.08 13.58 28.08
CA ARG A 98 25.02 14.52 28.66
C ARG A 98 25.07 14.31 30.18
N SER A 99 25.67 13.20 30.61
CA SER A 99 26.01 13.01 32.02
C SER A 99 27.27 13.81 32.32
N HIS A 100 27.08 15.03 32.81
CA HIS A 100 28.08 15.77 33.54
C HIS A 100 28.07 15.26 34.98
N ASP A 101 29.01 14.35 35.30
CA ASP A 101 29.44 14.10 36.68
C ASP A 101 30.88 13.57 36.67
N GLY A 102 31.77 14.31 37.35
CA GLY A 102 33.21 14.05 37.48
C GLY A 102 34.00 15.33 37.72
#